data_AF-A0A970CU11-F1
#
_entry.id   AF-A0A970CU11-F1
#
_cell.length_a   1.000
_cell.length_b   1.000
_cell.length_c   1.000
_cell.angle_alpha   90.00
_cell.angle_beta   90.00
_cell.angle_gamma   90.00
#
_symmetry.space_group_name_H-M   'P 1'
#
loop_
_entity.id
_entity.type
_entity.pdbx_description
1 polymer ?
#
loop_
_entity_poly.entity_id
_entity_poly.type
_entity_poly.pdbx_seq_one_letter_code
_entity_poly.pdbx_strand_id
1 'polypeptide(L)'
;MKKFNDLRVSYDTFIYDSYTIREDKDEVHVVYHFEIPGLGKFEPSWRFPKGEHKIKELTQNGTFLEMVFSLGMVELISYWKMACSPNVVVNAGELNDDQIRWWKELYYLGLGEFFYTNGIDTTMEDFMKIDCKAIIEQKYDTFTLKDNSGCLVPIGGGKDSVVSLELLKSAGENIKCFIINPRGATLKTVQVGGFMDSLLVAKRTLDRNMIELNRRGFLNGHTPYSAIVAFSATITAYLAGLKYISLSNEASANESTVKGSDVNHQYSKSFKFEEDFHKYEETYIKSGTYYFSLLRPLSEFQIAAYFSKCTQYHSIFRSCNVGSKEDKWCGHCPKCLFVFLILSPFLPHRRLCEIFGADMLNDETMIETLDKLIGRVEEKPFECVGSREEVNTAICLAIKNWTKNAKDKEDVKLPKLFSYYTTTEEYKNYYNSSCHFFEEFDDNNLLPEKFEKLVRKMAEELK
;
A
#
# COMPACT_ATOMS: atom_id res chain seq x y z
N MET A 1 -6.00 -3.70 -26.75
CA MET A 1 -7.35 -3.48 -27.36
C MET A 1 -8.09 -4.73 -27.87
N LYS A 2 -7.61 -5.51 -28.87
CA LYS A 2 -8.39 -6.65 -29.44
C LYS A 2 -8.86 -7.67 -28.39
N LYS A 3 -7.94 -8.18 -27.57
CA LYS A 3 -8.25 -9.13 -26.48
C LYS A 3 -9.25 -8.57 -25.45
N PHE A 4 -9.15 -7.28 -25.11
CA PHE A 4 -10.07 -6.61 -24.19
C PHE A 4 -11.50 -6.57 -24.76
N ASN A 5 -11.66 -6.19 -26.02
CA ASN A 5 -12.96 -6.18 -26.68
C ASN A 5 -13.55 -7.59 -26.84
N ASP A 6 -12.73 -8.56 -27.26
CA ASP A 6 -13.15 -9.96 -27.45
C ASP A 6 -13.66 -10.57 -26.14
N LEU A 7 -12.97 -10.33 -25.02
CA LEU A 7 -13.36 -10.81 -23.69
C LEU A 7 -14.66 -10.14 -23.21
N ARG A 8 -14.83 -8.84 -23.43
CA ARG A 8 -16.05 -8.11 -23.07
C ARG A 8 -17.29 -8.56 -23.84
N VAL A 9 -17.11 -8.96 -25.10
CA VAL A 9 -18.19 -9.54 -25.91
C VAL A 9 -18.52 -10.96 -25.47
N SER A 10 -17.49 -11.75 -25.15
CA SER A 10 -17.66 -13.16 -24.75
C SER A 10 -18.22 -13.31 -23.33
N TYR A 11 -17.90 -12.36 -22.46
CA TYR A 11 -18.20 -12.37 -21.03
C TYR A 11 -18.71 -10.99 -20.61
N ASP A 12 -19.92 -10.66 -21.04
CA ASP A 12 -20.49 -9.31 -20.94
C ASP A 12 -20.88 -8.88 -19.50
N THR A 13 -20.98 -9.84 -18.58
CA THR A 13 -21.52 -9.64 -17.24
C THR A 13 -20.61 -10.24 -16.18
N PHE A 14 -20.35 -9.46 -15.13
CA PHE A 14 -19.80 -9.93 -13.86
C PHE A 14 -20.90 -9.84 -12.80
N ILE A 15 -21.03 -10.85 -11.96
CA ILE A 15 -22.06 -10.93 -10.92
C ILE A 15 -21.38 -11.05 -9.56
N TYR A 16 -21.62 -10.09 -8.68
CA TYR A 16 -21.44 -10.26 -7.23
C TYR A 16 -22.76 -10.75 -6.65
N ASP A 17 -22.87 -12.07 -6.53
CA ASP A 17 -24.14 -12.74 -6.22
C ASP A 17 -24.51 -12.59 -4.74
N SER A 18 -23.62 -12.99 -3.85
CA SER A 18 -23.88 -13.03 -2.42
C SER A 18 -22.58 -13.19 -1.62
N TYR A 19 -22.68 -13.20 -0.31
CA TYR A 19 -21.60 -13.62 0.59
C TYR A 19 -22.15 -14.50 1.70
N THR A 20 -21.28 -15.32 2.28
CA THR A 20 -21.61 -16.18 3.42
C THR A 20 -20.68 -15.87 4.57
N ILE A 21 -21.25 -15.64 5.76
CA ILE A 21 -20.50 -15.43 6.99
C ILE A 21 -20.65 -16.67 7.86
N ARG A 22 -19.53 -17.22 8.31
CA ARG A 22 -19.42 -18.34 9.23
C ARG A 22 -18.52 -17.95 10.38
N GLU A 23 -18.63 -18.63 11.51
CA GLU A 23 -17.63 -18.53 12.58
C GLU A 23 -17.03 -19.89 12.86
N ASP A 24 -15.77 -19.88 13.30
CA ASP A 24 -15.23 -20.95 14.12
C ASP A 24 -14.99 -20.42 15.54
N LYS A 25 -14.16 -21.12 16.33
CA LYS A 25 -13.92 -20.77 17.73
C LYS A 25 -13.30 -19.38 17.89
N ASP A 26 -12.38 -18.99 17.00
CA ASP A 26 -11.50 -17.83 17.17
C ASP A 26 -11.57 -16.86 15.98
N GLU A 27 -12.12 -17.28 14.83
CA GLU A 27 -12.17 -16.52 13.59
C GLU A 27 -13.61 -16.37 13.05
N VAL A 28 -13.88 -15.22 12.40
CA VAL A 28 -15.00 -15.06 11.47
C VAL A 28 -14.49 -15.34 10.07
N HIS A 29 -15.20 -16.18 9.32
CA HIS A 29 -14.91 -16.56 7.96
C HIS A 29 -15.97 -16.02 7.01
N VAL A 30 -15.54 -15.19 6.05
CA VAL A 30 -16.38 -14.63 4.99
C VAL A 30 -16.01 -15.29 3.68
N VAL A 31 -16.99 -15.79 2.93
CA VAL A 31 -16.81 -16.28 1.56
C VAL A 31 -17.67 -15.43 0.64
N TYR A 32 -17.08 -14.86 -0.40
CA TYR A 32 -17.80 -14.09 -1.42
C TYR A 32 -18.11 -14.98 -2.61
N HIS A 33 -19.28 -14.80 -3.22
CA HIS A 33 -19.74 -15.59 -4.36
C HIS A 33 -19.78 -14.71 -5.60
N PHE A 34 -18.82 -14.93 -6.50
CA PHE A 34 -18.72 -14.22 -7.76
C PHE A 34 -18.96 -15.16 -8.94
N GLU A 35 -19.56 -14.64 -10.00
CA GLU A 35 -19.78 -15.37 -11.24
C GLU A 35 -19.52 -14.48 -12.45
N ILE A 36 -18.85 -15.04 -13.45
CA ILE A 36 -18.82 -14.50 -14.80
C ILE A 36 -19.50 -15.56 -15.68
N PRO A 37 -20.77 -15.36 -16.09
CA PRO A 37 -21.51 -16.34 -16.88
C PRO A 37 -20.72 -16.77 -18.12
N GLY A 38 -20.66 -18.08 -18.36
CA GLY A 38 -19.86 -18.67 -19.44
C GLY A 38 -18.36 -18.81 -19.16
N LEU A 39 -17.81 -18.16 -18.12
CA LEU A 39 -16.39 -18.27 -17.74
C LEU A 39 -16.18 -19.12 -16.48
N GLY A 40 -16.90 -18.83 -15.40
CA GLY A 40 -16.76 -19.56 -14.15
C GLY A 40 -17.30 -18.85 -12.91
N LYS A 41 -17.30 -19.60 -11.79
CA LYS A 41 -17.63 -19.13 -10.45
C LYS A 41 -16.37 -19.04 -9.60
N PHE A 42 -16.35 -18.09 -8.67
CA PHE A 42 -15.22 -17.82 -7.80
C PHE A 42 -15.67 -17.59 -6.36
N GLU A 43 -14.97 -18.21 -5.42
CA GLU A 43 -15.25 -18.15 -4.00
C GLU A 43 -14.03 -17.67 -3.19
N PRO A 44 -13.55 -16.42 -3.38
CA PRO A 44 -12.54 -15.86 -2.48
C PRO A 44 -13.05 -15.81 -1.05
N SER A 45 -12.13 -15.95 -0.10
CA SER A 45 -12.50 -15.94 1.30
C SER A 45 -11.54 -15.18 2.19
N TRP A 46 -12.09 -14.71 3.30
CA TRP A 46 -11.39 -13.95 4.34
C TRP A 46 -11.62 -14.56 5.70
N ARG A 47 -10.59 -14.60 6.53
CA ARG A 47 -10.70 -14.93 7.94
C ARG A 47 -10.16 -13.79 8.79
N PHE A 48 -10.94 -13.40 9.80
CA PHE A 48 -10.61 -12.33 10.73
C PHE A 48 -10.62 -12.84 12.17
N PRO A 49 -9.72 -12.40 13.05
CA PRO A 49 -9.82 -12.69 14.48
C PRO A 49 -11.11 -12.09 15.02
N LYS A 50 -11.98 -12.92 15.62
CA LYS A 50 -13.32 -12.46 16.06
C LYS A 50 -13.35 -11.93 17.49
N GLY A 51 -12.29 -12.16 18.27
CA GLY A 51 -12.28 -11.83 19.70
C GLY A 51 -13.41 -12.54 20.45
N GLU A 52 -14.17 -11.81 21.25
CA GLU A 52 -15.29 -12.34 22.05
C GLU A 52 -16.65 -12.30 21.31
N HIS A 53 -16.67 -11.77 20.08
CA HIS A 53 -17.91 -11.62 19.32
C HIS A 53 -18.52 -12.97 18.92
N LYS A 54 -19.86 -13.04 18.99
CA LYS A 54 -20.64 -14.20 18.52
C LYS A 54 -21.20 -13.94 17.13
N ILE A 55 -21.22 -14.96 16.27
CA ILE A 55 -21.74 -14.83 14.90
C ILE A 55 -23.16 -14.25 14.85
N LYS A 56 -24.04 -14.65 15.77
CA LYS A 56 -25.43 -14.20 15.78
C LYS A 56 -25.51 -12.67 15.92
N GLU A 57 -24.67 -12.10 16.78
CA GLU A 57 -24.60 -10.65 16.98
C GLU A 57 -24.04 -9.95 15.73
N LEU A 58 -22.98 -10.52 15.13
CA LEU A 58 -22.36 -9.97 13.93
C LEU A 58 -23.29 -10.03 12.70
N THR A 59 -24.00 -11.13 12.49
CA THR A 59 -24.93 -11.30 11.36
C THR A 59 -26.22 -10.50 11.51
N GLN A 60 -26.46 -9.90 12.68
CA GLN A 60 -27.60 -9.02 12.97
C GLN A 60 -27.16 -7.57 13.20
N ASN A 61 -25.93 -7.25 12.78
CA ASN A 61 -25.34 -5.92 12.93
C ASN A 61 -25.16 -5.29 11.54
N GLY A 62 -25.97 -4.26 11.25
CA GLY A 62 -25.97 -3.60 9.95
C GLY A 62 -24.61 -3.00 9.57
N THR A 63 -23.86 -2.47 10.55
CA THR A 63 -22.51 -1.94 10.35
C THR A 63 -21.52 -3.04 9.96
N PHE A 64 -21.59 -4.20 10.63
CA PHE A 64 -20.73 -5.33 10.28
C PHE A 64 -21.03 -5.88 8.88
N LEU A 65 -22.31 -6.04 8.55
CA LEU A 65 -22.74 -6.49 7.23
C LEU A 65 -22.31 -5.51 6.13
N GLU A 66 -22.40 -4.20 6.37
CA GLU A 66 -21.93 -3.20 5.42
C GLU A 66 -20.41 -3.28 5.18
N MET A 67 -19.61 -3.46 6.23
CA MET A 67 -18.17 -3.68 6.08
C MET A 67 -17.86 -4.95 5.27
N VAL A 68 -18.58 -6.05 5.54
CA VAL A 68 -18.40 -7.32 4.82
C VAL A 68 -18.77 -7.17 3.34
N PHE A 69 -19.91 -6.54 3.06
CA PHE A 69 -20.37 -6.25 1.70
C PHE A 69 -19.34 -5.39 0.94
N SER A 70 -18.91 -4.29 1.56
CA SER A 70 -17.94 -3.35 1.01
C SER A 70 -16.57 -3.99 0.75
N LEU A 71 -16.07 -4.86 1.63
CA LEU A 71 -14.85 -5.62 1.35
C LEU A 71 -15.04 -6.56 0.14
N GLY A 72 -16.24 -7.14 -0.02
CA GLY A 72 -16.58 -7.93 -1.21
C GLY A 72 -16.57 -7.10 -2.49
N MET A 73 -16.98 -5.83 -2.43
CA MET A 73 -16.88 -4.92 -3.55
C MET A 73 -15.40 -4.72 -3.96
N VAL A 74 -14.50 -4.46 -3.00
CA VAL A 74 -13.06 -4.37 -3.30
C VAL A 74 -12.49 -5.69 -3.85
N GLU A 75 -12.93 -6.83 -3.33
CA GLU A 75 -12.49 -8.15 -3.82
C GLU A 75 -12.89 -8.40 -5.27
N LEU A 76 -14.10 -7.98 -5.65
CA LEU A 76 -14.68 -8.22 -6.98
C LEU A 76 -13.74 -7.78 -8.10
N ILE A 77 -13.02 -6.67 -7.92
CA ILE A 77 -12.16 -6.10 -8.97
C ILE A 77 -10.98 -7.01 -9.30
N SER A 78 -10.53 -7.84 -8.35
CA SER A 78 -9.48 -8.84 -8.60
C SER A 78 -9.92 -9.85 -9.65
N TYR A 79 -11.22 -10.16 -9.72
CA TYR A 79 -11.81 -11.16 -10.61
C TYR A 79 -12.36 -10.53 -11.90
N TRP A 80 -12.99 -9.36 -11.78
CA TRP A 80 -13.54 -8.63 -12.93
C TRP A 80 -12.50 -8.42 -14.03
N LYS A 81 -11.25 -8.09 -13.65
CA LYS A 81 -10.15 -7.84 -14.60
C LYS A 81 -9.91 -8.97 -15.60
N MET A 82 -10.25 -10.22 -15.28
CA MET A 82 -10.02 -11.34 -16.19
C MET A 82 -10.77 -11.14 -17.51
N ALA A 83 -12.01 -10.64 -17.44
CA ALA A 83 -12.90 -10.46 -18.58
C ALA A 83 -13.19 -8.98 -18.91
N CYS A 84 -12.94 -8.09 -17.94
CA CYS A 84 -13.31 -6.68 -17.98
C CYS A 84 -14.79 -6.47 -18.34
N SER A 85 -15.71 -7.29 -17.86
CA SER A 85 -17.13 -7.26 -18.24
C SER A 85 -17.75 -5.84 -18.17
N PRO A 86 -18.43 -5.35 -19.23
CA PRO A 86 -19.04 -4.03 -19.23
C PRO A 86 -20.13 -3.87 -18.17
N ASN A 87 -20.85 -4.95 -17.84
CA ASN A 87 -21.93 -4.91 -16.86
C ASN A 87 -21.49 -5.61 -15.57
N VAL A 88 -21.60 -4.92 -14.44
CA VAL A 88 -21.38 -5.47 -13.10
C VAL A 88 -22.72 -5.49 -12.37
N VAL A 89 -23.23 -6.67 -12.09
CA VAL A 89 -24.49 -6.87 -11.36
C VAL A 89 -24.17 -7.17 -9.90
N VAL A 90 -24.70 -6.37 -8.99
CA VAL A 90 -24.53 -6.55 -7.54
C VAL A 90 -25.87 -6.99 -6.94
N ASN A 91 -25.92 -8.25 -6.53
CA ASN A 91 -27.05 -8.86 -5.83
C ASN A 91 -26.81 -8.98 -4.32
N ALA A 92 -25.54 -8.85 -3.88
CA ALA A 92 -25.14 -9.04 -2.49
C ALA A 92 -25.50 -7.88 -1.54
N GLY A 93 -25.98 -6.75 -2.06
CA GLY A 93 -26.30 -5.54 -1.31
C GLY A 93 -26.85 -4.43 -2.19
N GLU A 94 -27.19 -3.30 -1.56
CA GLU A 94 -27.72 -2.11 -2.23
C GLU A 94 -26.65 -1.02 -2.29
N LEU A 95 -26.56 -0.32 -3.44
CA LEU A 95 -25.77 0.89 -3.59
C LEU A 95 -26.69 1.99 -4.13
N ASN A 96 -26.61 3.18 -3.56
CA ASN A 96 -27.21 4.36 -4.16
C ASN A 96 -26.29 4.96 -5.26
N ASP A 97 -26.78 5.96 -6.00
CA ASP A 97 -26.03 6.60 -7.08
C ASP A 97 -24.69 7.20 -6.62
N ASP A 98 -24.64 7.74 -5.39
CA ASP A 98 -23.42 8.29 -4.82
C ASP A 98 -22.36 7.19 -4.57
N GLN A 99 -22.75 6.07 -3.98
CA GLN A 99 -21.87 4.92 -3.77
C GLN A 99 -21.43 4.31 -5.10
N ILE A 100 -22.32 4.22 -6.10
CA ILE A 100 -21.96 3.72 -7.44
C ILE A 100 -20.86 4.60 -8.06
N ARG A 101 -21.01 5.93 -7.99
CA ARG A 101 -19.97 6.87 -8.47
C ARG A 101 -18.66 6.67 -7.72
N TRP A 102 -18.71 6.58 -6.39
CA TRP A 102 -17.53 6.37 -5.55
C TRP A 102 -16.79 5.06 -5.90
N TRP A 103 -17.51 3.95 -6.05
CA TRP A 103 -16.91 2.66 -6.44
C TRP A 103 -16.33 2.70 -7.86
N LYS A 104 -17.00 3.35 -8.81
CA LYS A 104 -16.46 3.55 -10.17
C LYS A 104 -15.17 4.36 -10.15
N GLU A 105 -15.10 5.45 -9.38
CA GLU A 105 -13.89 6.28 -9.24
C GLU A 105 -12.74 5.45 -8.64
N LEU A 106 -12.98 4.75 -7.54
CA LEU A 106 -11.98 3.87 -6.92
C LEU A 106 -11.45 2.82 -7.89
N TYR A 107 -12.32 2.16 -8.65
CA TYR A 107 -11.90 1.14 -9.61
C TYR A 107 -11.14 1.74 -10.78
N TYR A 108 -11.64 2.81 -11.38
CA TYR A 108 -11.01 3.41 -12.54
C TYR A 108 -9.59 3.89 -12.22
N LEU A 109 -9.44 4.67 -11.14
CA LEU A 109 -8.15 5.20 -10.72
C LEU A 109 -7.23 4.10 -10.18
N GLY A 110 -7.78 3.14 -9.41
CA GLY A 110 -7.04 1.99 -8.89
C GLY A 110 -6.57 0.98 -9.96
N LEU A 111 -7.16 1.01 -11.15
CA LEU A 111 -6.81 0.18 -12.30
C LEU A 111 -5.95 0.90 -13.34
N GLY A 112 -5.49 2.13 -13.08
CA GLY A 112 -4.70 2.91 -14.04
C GLY A 112 -3.51 2.15 -14.64
N GLU A 113 -2.69 1.50 -13.80
CA GLU A 113 -1.58 0.66 -14.29
C GLU A 113 -2.09 -0.57 -15.07
N PHE A 114 -3.18 -1.19 -14.62
CA PHE A 114 -3.77 -2.33 -15.34
C PHE A 114 -4.23 -1.93 -16.75
N PHE A 115 -4.89 -0.78 -16.90
CA PHE A 115 -5.28 -0.26 -18.20
C PHE A 115 -4.08 0.07 -19.08
N TYR A 116 -3.09 0.78 -18.52
CA TYR A 116 -1.87 1.17 -19.21
C TYR A 116 -1.08 -0.05 -19.73
N THR A 117 -0.78 -1.01 -18.84
CA THR A 117 0.02 -2.20 -19.16
C THR A 117 -0.66 -3.15 -20.15
N ASN A 118 -1.99 -3.14 -20.21
CA ASN A 118 -2.75 -3.97 -21.15
C ASN A 118 -3.16 -3.22 -22.44
N GLY A 119 -2.75 -1.95 -22.61
CA GLY A 119 -3.14 -1.12 -23.75
C GLY A 119 -4.67 -1.03 -23.91
N ILE A 120 -5.34 -0.79 -22.79
CA ILE A 120 -6.79 -0.58 -22.69
C ILE A 120 -7.00 0.93 -22.67
N ASP A 121 -7.76 1.41 -23.66
CA ASP A 121 -8.21 2.80 -23.74
C ASP A 121 -9.71 2.83 -23.42
N THR A 122 -10.06 3.47 -22.31
CA THR A 122 -11.43 3.55 -21.79
C THR A 122 -11.55 4.77 -20.88
N THR A 123 -12.79 5.21 -20.63
CA THR A 123 -13.07 6.31 -19.70
C THR A 123 -13.66 5.79 -18.39
N MET A 124 -13.70 6.65 -17.37
CA MET A 124 -14.40 6.39 -16.10
C MET A 124 -15.89 6.10 -16.32
N GLU A 125 -16.50 6.63 -17.39
CA GLU A 125 -17.90 6.34 -17.68
C GLU A 125 -18.10 5.00 -18.38
N ASP A 126 -17.22 4.67 -19.34
CA ASP A 126 -17.44 3.55 -20.27
C ASP A 126 -16.84 2.21 -19.79
N PHE A 127 -15.90 2.23 -18.84
CA PHE A 127 -15.18 1.00 -18.47
C PHE A 127 -16.10 -0.04 -17.83
N MET A 128 -17.12 0.39 -17.09
CA MET A 128 -18.19 -0.48 -16.58
C MET A 128 -19.44 0.30 -16.19
N LYS A 129 -20.56 -0.41 -16.17
CA LYS A 129 -21.81 -0.03 -15.50
C LYS A 129 -22.02 -0.94 -14.29
N ILE A 130 -22.43 -0.36 -13.16
CA ILE A 130 -22.80 -1.12 -11.96
C ILE A 130 -24.33 -1.05 -11.82
N ASP A 131 -24.98 -2.21 -11.80
CA ASP A 131 -26.42 -2.36 -11.58
C ASP A 131 -26.66 -3.12 -10.28
N CYS A 132 -27.33 -2.49 -9.31
CA CYS A 132 -27.77 -3.17 -8.09
C CYS A 132 -29.18 -3.73 -8.30
N LYS A 133 -29.33 -5.05 -8.10
CA LYS A 133 -30.62 -5.75 -8.26
C LYS A 133 -31.12 -6.36 -6.96
N ALA A 134 -30.38 -6.20 -5.86
CA ALA A 134 -30.77 -6.69 -4.56
C ALA A 134 -32.03 -5.97 -4.06
N ILE A 135 -32.97 -6.74 -3.51
CA ILE A 135 -34.04 -6.22 -2.64
C ILE A 135 -33.68 -6.70 -1.25
N ILE A 136 -33.23 -5.80 -0.37
CA ILE A 136 -32.90 -6.18 1.01
C ILE A 136 -34.21 -6.35 1.79
N GLU A 137 -34.64 -7.60 1.97
CA GLU A 137 -35.86 -7.93 2.73
C GLU A 137 -35.73 -7.62 4.23
N GLN A 138 -34.51 -7.63 4.78
CA GLN A 138 -34.25 -7.44 6.20
C GLN A 138 -33.14 -6.42 6.46
N LYS A 139 -33.51 -5.28 7.05
CA LYS A 139 -32.56 -4.25 7.52
C LYS A 139 -32.28 -4.44 9.01
N TYR A 140 -31.00 -4.43 9.35
CA TYR A 140 -30.52 -4.52 10.73
C TYR A 140 -30.07 -3.14 11.23
N ASP A 141 -30.12 -2.95 12.55
CA ASP A 141 -29.65 -1.71 13.17
C ASP A 141 -28.13 -1.53 12.97
N THR A 142 -27.72 -0.27 12.77
CA THR A 142 -26.30 0.11 12.67
C THR A 142 -25.68 0.26 14.06
N PHE A 143 -24.48 -0.28 14.26
CA PHE A 143 -23.75 -0.24 15.52
C PHE A 143 -22.36 0.34 15.33
N THR A 144 -22.24 1.64 15.55
CA THR A 144 -20.97 2.37 15.53
C THR A 144 -20.25 2.21 16.86
N LEU A 145 -18.93 1.92 16.82
CA LEU A 145 -18.11 1.92 18.02
C LEU A 145 -18.11 3.31 18.66
N LYS A 146 -18.24 3.36 19.98
CA LYS A 146 -18.17 4.58 20.79
C LYS A 146 -17.10 4.40 21.85
N ASP A 147 -16.43 5.49 22.21
CA ASP A 147 -15.41 5.55 23.27
C ASP A 147 -14.24 4.55 23.10
N ASN A 148 -14.02 4.08 21.88
CA ASN A 148 -12.89 3.25 21.49
C ASN A 148 -11.58 4.06 21.48
N SER A 149 -10.46 3.35 21.66
CA SER A 149 -9.12 3.93 21.63
C SER A 149 -8.10 2.93 21.07
N GLY A 150 -6.83 3.31 21.01
CA GLY A 150 -5.77 2.45 20.46
C GLY A 150 -5.70 2.45 18.93
N CYS A 151 -4.59 1.91 18.44
CA CYS A 151 -4.17 1.93 17.04
C CYS A 151 -4.02 0.52 16.49
N LEU A 152 -4.72 0.23 15.40
CA LEU A 152 -4.39 -0.86 14.51
C LEU A 152 -3.32 -0.35 13.53
N VAL A 153 -2.15 -1.02 13.49
CA VAL A 153 -1.02 -0.62 12.65
C VAL A 153 -0.75 -1.71 11.61
N PRO A 154 -1.09 -1.50 10.33
CA PRO A 154 -0.76 -2.44 9.27
C PRO A 154 0.76 -2.60 9.07
N ILE A 155 1.26 -3.83 9.16
CA ILE A 155 2.69 -4.13 9.05
C ILE A 155 3.02 -4.70 7.67
N GLY A 156 3.70 -3.89 6.86
CA GLY A 156 4.16 -4.25 5.51
C GLY A 156 5.53 -4.94 5.49
N GLY A 157 6.32 -4.84 6.57
CA GLY A 157 7.67 -5.42 6.65
C GLY A 157 8.76 -4.57 5.99
N GLY A 158 8.39 -3.44 5.38
CA GLY A 158 9.31 -2.42 4.89
C GLY A 158 9.64 -1.37 5.96
N LYS A 159 10.46 -0.37 5.56
CA LYS A 159 10.93 0.69 6.47
C LYS A 159 9.77 1.50 7.06
N ASP A 160 8.75 1.81 6.26
CA ASP A 160 7.71 2.78 6.63
C ASP A 160 6.87 2.25 7.80
N SER A 161 6.44 0.99 7.72
CA SER A 161 5.73 0.34 8.82
C SER A 161 6.55 0.22 10.10
N VAL A 162 7.89 0.15 10.00
CA VAL A 162 8.77 0.17 11.18
C VAL A 162 8.77 1.57 11.80
N VAL A 163 8.88 2.62 10.99
CA VAL A 163 8.87 4.01 11.47
C VAL A 163 7.55 4.31 12.17
N SER A 164 6.40 3.99 11.58
CA SER A 164 5.10 4.17 12.23
C SER A 164 4.99 3.39 13.54
N LEU A 165 5.44 2.12 13.56
CA LEU A 165 5.38 1.29 14.75
C LEU A 165 6.22 1.86 15.90
N GLU A 166 7.46 2.27 15.63
CA GLU A 166 8.36 2.82 16.64
C GLU A 166 7.92 4.21 17.12
N LEU A 167 7.39 5.06 16.23
CA LEU A 167 6.78 6.35 16.59
C LEU A 167 5.65 6.17 17.60
N LEU A 168 4.65 5.36 17.25
CA LEU A 168 3.50 5.10 18.12
C LEU A 168 3.93 4.45 19.44
N LYS A 169 4.89 3.51 19.39
CA LYS A 169 5.45 2.86 20.57
C LYS A 169 6.12 3.86 21.51
N SER A 170 6.92 4.77 20.96
CA SER A 170 7.61 5.82 21.73
C SER A 170 6.62 6.80 22.39
N ALA A 171 5.44 6.98 21.79
CA ALA A 171 4.36 7.79 22.34
C ALA A 171 3.52 7.06 23.39
N GLY A 172 3.78 5.77 23.64
CA GLY A 172 3.03 4.96 24.60
C GLY A 172 1.61 4.60 24.14
N GLU A 173 1.36 4.61 22.83
CA GLU A 173 0.04 4.26 22.28
C GLU A 173 -0.28 2.78 22.46
N ASN A 174 -1.56 2.45 22.70
CA ASN A 174 -2.03 1.07 22.68
C ASN A 174 -2.05 0.56 21.24
N ILE A 175 -1.13 -0.35 20.89
CA ILE A 175 -0.92 -0.81 19.51
C ILE A 175 -1.34 -2.27 19.37
N LYS A 176 -2.12 -2.55 18.32
CA LYS A 176 -2.30 -3.88 17.72
C LYS A 176 -1.67 -3.88 16.34
N CYS A 177 -0.74 -4.81 16.09
CA CYS A 177 -0.18 -4.99 14.76
C CYS A 177 -1.19 -5.74 13.88
N PHE A 178 -1.32 -5.34 12.61
CA PHE A 178 -2.20 -5.98 11.65
C PHE A 178 -1.43 -6.52 10.46
N ILE A 179 -1.66 -7.79 10.11
CA ILE A 179 -1.06 -8.41 8.93
C ILE A 179 -2.13 -9.16 8.14
N ILE A 180 -2.18 -8.92 6.83
CA ILE A 180 -2.90 -9.75 5.86
C ILE A 180 -1.90 -10.77 5.31
N ASN A 181 -2.19 -12.07 5.44
CA ASN A 181 -1.35 -13.16 4.93
C ASN A 181 0.15 -13.02 5.31
N PRO A 182 0.53 -13.42 6.53
CA PRO A 182 1.87 -13.18 7.05
C PRO A 182 3.01 -13.74 6.20
N ARG A 183 4.13 -13.02 6.22
CA ARG A 183 5.40 -13.36 5.55
C ARG A 183 6.55 -13.22 6.53
N GLY A 184 7.74 -13.67 6.13
CA GLY A 184 8.95 -13.62 6.95
C GLY A 184 9.21 -12.23 7.54
N ALA A 185 9.39 -11.22 6.69
CA ALA A 185 9.64 -9.85 7.11
C ALA A 185 8.54 -9.26 8.02
N THR A 186 7.26 -9.47 7.71
CA THR A 186 6.17 -8.88 8.50
C THR A 186 6.11 -9.47 9.91
N LEU A 187 6.23 -10.80 10.05
CA LEU A 187 6.28 -11.46 11.36
C LEU A 187 7.53 -11.08 12.16
N LYS A 188 8.70 -11.04 11.51
CA LYS A 188 9.95 -10.62 12.16
C LYS A 188 9.88 -9.18 12.65
N THR A 189 9.25 -8.26 11.90
CA THR A 189 9.04 -6.87 12.34
C THR A 189 8.19 -6.83 13.60
N VAL A 190 7.08 -7.56 13.65
CA VAL A 190 6.23 -7.63 14.86
C VAL A 190 6.99 -8.22 16.05
N GLN A 191 7.77 -9.28 15.80
CA GLN A 191 8.58 -9.94 16.82
C GLN A 191 9.65 -9.00 17.40
N VAL A 192 10.45 -8.36 16.56
CA VAL A 192 11.50 -7.41 16.97
C VAL A 192 10.90 -6.18 17.65
N GLY A 193 9.72 -5.74 17.22
CA GLY A 193 8.99 -4.65 17.85
C GLY A 193 8.42 -4.99 19.23
N GLY A 194 8.30 -6.28 19.56
CA GLY A 194 7.75 -6.76 20.84
C GLY A 194 6.22 -6.82 20.87
N PHE A 195 5.57 -7.06 19.72
CA PHE A 195 4.11 -7.00 19.58
C PHE A 195 3.45 -8.34 19.19
N MET A 196 4.12 -9.48 19.39
CA MET A 196 3.56 -10.80 19.03
C MET A 196 2.23 -11.10 19.72
N ASP A 197 2.10 -10.76 21.01
CA ASP A 197 0.85 -10.95 21.77
C ASP A 197 -0.26 -9.97 21.38
N SER A 198 0.07 -8.96 20.59
CA SER A 198 -0.82 -7.92 20.08
C SER A 198 -0.96 -7.98 18.56
N LEU A 199 -0.62 -9.12 17.95
CA LEU A 199 -0.75 -9.34 16.52
C LEU A 199 -2.16 -9.85 16.16
N LEU A 200 -2.81 -9.14 15.26
CA LEU A 200 -4.05 -9.53 14.60
C LEU A 200 -3.76 -9.92 13.15
N VAL A 201 -4.13 -11.13 12.77
CA VAL A 201 -3.88 -11.67 11.43
C VAL A 201 -5.19 -11.87 10.70
N ALA A 202 -5.36 -11.18 9.57
CA ALA A 202 -6.37 -11.55 8.58
C ALA A 202 -5.78 -12.50 7.54
N LYS A 203 -6.55 -13.50 7.12
CA LYS A 203 -6.16 -14.43 6.06
C LYS A 203 -7.06 -14.21 4.84
N ARG A 204 -6.46 -13.80 3.73
CA ARG A 204 -7.11 -13.63 2.43
C ARG A 204 -6.76 -14.81 1.53
N THR A 205 -7.77 -15.54 1.06
CA THR A 205 -7.61 -16.64 0.12
C THR A 205 -8.22 -16.26 -1.22
N LEU A 206 -7.40 -16.26 -2.26
CA LEU A 206 -7.85 -16.12 -3.64
C LEU A 206 -8.35 -17.46 -4.18
N ASP A 207 -9.37 -17.43 -5.03
CA ASP A 207 -9.88 -18.62 -5.68
C ASP A 207 -8.86 -19.18 -6.67
N ARG A 208 -8.71 -20.52 -6.69
CA ARG A 208 -7.75 -21.21 -7.57
C ARG A 208 -8.10 -21.08 -9.05
N ASN A 209 -9.38 -20.96 -9.40
CA ASN A 209 -9.84 -20.79 -10.78
C ASN A 209 -9.28 -19.48 -11.38
N MET A 210 -9.17 -18.40 -10.59
CA MET A 210 -8.56 -17.16 -11.04
C MET A 210 -7.07 -17.36 -11.41
N ILE A 211 -6.34 -18.15 -10.60
CA ILE A 211 -4.94 -18.46 -10.87
C ILE A 211 -4.79 -19.25 -12.17
N GLU A 212 -5.71 -20.19 -12.43
CA GLU A 212 -5.70 -20.99 -13.65
C GLU A 212 -6.06 -20.16 -14.90
N LEU A 213 -7.05 -19.27 -14.80
CA LEU A 213 -7.40 -18.36 -15.90
C LEU A 213 -6.25 -17.42 -16.26
N ASN A 214 -5.49 -16.94 -15.27
CA ASN A 214 -4.27 -16.18 -15.51
C ASN A 214 -3.24 -16.99 -16.31
N ARG A 215 -3.05 -18.29 -16.01
CA ARG A 215 -2.15 -19.17 -16.78
C ARG A 215 -2.64 -19.40 -18.21
N ARG A 216 -3.96 -19.42 -18.41
CA ARG A 216 -4.59 -19.51 -19.73
C ARG A 216 -4.54 -18.21 -20.53
N GLY A 217 -3.88 -17.18 -19.99
CA GLY A 217 -3.65 -15.92 -20.69
C GLY A 217 -4.86 -15.01 -20.71
N PHE A 218 -5.72 -15.02 -19.68
CA PHE A 218 -6.70 -13.95 -19.46
C PHE A 218 -6.00 -12.63 -19.11
N LEU A 219 -6.74 -11.52 -18.99
CA LEU A 219 -6.16 -10.24 -18.59
C LEU A 219 -5.75 -10.30 -17.10
N ASN A 220 -4.57 -9.75 -16.80
CA ASN A 220 -4.01 -9.70 -15.45
C ASN A 220 -3.21 -8.40 -15.28
N GLY A 221 -2.95 -8.01 -14.04
CA GLY A 221 -2.18 -6.82 -13.70
C GLY A 221 -2.49 -6.34 -12.29
N HIS A 222 -2.15 -5.09 -12.00
CA HIS A 222 -2.32 -4.48 -10.68
C HIS A 222 -3.79 -4.43 -10.22
N THR A 223 -3.98 -4.49 -8.91
CA THR A 223 -5.25 -4.16 -8.21
C THR A 223 -4.91 -3.17 -7.10
N PRO A 224 -5.83 -2.27 -6.73
CA PRO A 224 -5.63 -1.33 -5.63
C PRO A 224 -5.53 -2.06 -4.27
N TYR A 225 -4.36 -2.61 -3.95
CA TYR A 225 -4.14 -3.42 -2.76
C TYR A 225 -4.32 -2.62 -1.47
N SER A 226 -3.98 -1.33 -1.46
CA SER A 226 -4.20 -0.49 -0.28
C SER A 226 -5.68 -0.27 0.01
N ALA A 227 -6.57 -0.34 -0.99
CA ALA A 227 -8.01 -0.38 -0.73
C ALA A 227 -8.41 -1.69 -0.02
N ILE A 228 -7.84 -2.83 -0.42
CA ILE A 228 -8.03 -4.10 0.31
C ILE A 228 -7.58 -3.96 1.76
N VAL A 229 -6.42 -3.32 2.00
CA VAL A 229 -5.93 -3.03 3.35
C VAL A 229 -6.91 -2.15 4.11
N ALA A 230 -7.41 -1.07 3.53
CA ALA A 230 -8.34 -0.15 4.19
C ALA A 230 -9.60 -0.87 4.70
N PHE A 231 -10.34 -1.55 3.81
CA PHE A 231 -11.58 -2.22 4.19
C PHE A 231 -11.38 -3.41 5.14
N SER A 232 -10.32 -4.22 4.93
CA SER A 232 -10.03 -5.35 5.84
C SER A 232 -9.49 -4.90 7.20
N ALA A 233 -8.75 -3.79 7.25
CA ALA A 233 -8.32 -3.18 8.50
C ALA A 233 -9.49 -2.58 9.27
N THR A 234 -10.49 -1.98 8.59
CA THR A 234 -11.73 -1.50 9.21
C THR A 234 -12.48 -2.61 9.93
N ILE A 235 -12.66 -3.78 9.28
CA ILE A 235 -13.26 -4.96 9.92
C ILE A 235 -12.45 -5.40 11.14
N THR A 236 -11.13 -5.50 10.98
CA THR A 236 -10.24 -5.98 12.06
C THR A 236 -10.21 -5.03 13.25
N ALA A 237 -10.15 -3.71 12.99
CA ALA A 237 -10.18 -2.68 14.01
C ALA A 237 -11.53 -2.67 14.74
N TYR A 238 -12.63 -2.82 14.00
CA TYR A 238 -13.98 -2.91 14.55
C TYR A 238 -14.11 -4.09 15.52
N LEU A 239 -13.72 -5.29 15.09
CA LEU A 239 -13.77 -6.52 15.91
C LEU A 239 -12.81 -6.47 17.11
N ALA A 240 -11.75 -5.66 17.04
CA ALA A 240 -10.82 -5.45 18.14
C ALA A 240 -11.19 -4.26 19.04
N GLY A 241 -12.28 -3.54 18.75
CA GLY A 241 -12.69 -2.35 19.50
C GLY A 241 -11.69 -1.19 19.42
N LEU A 242 -10.93 -1.09 18.32
CA LEU A 242 -9.91 -0.05 18.12
C LEU A 242 -10.50 1.16 17.40
N LYS A 243 -9.96 2.34 17.71
CA LYS A 243 -10.37 3.59 17.06
C LYS A 243 -9.57 3.90 15.82
N TYR A 244 -8.25 3.88 15.94
CA TYR A 244 -7.38 4.39 14.89
C TYR A 244 -6.85 3.27 14.02
N ILE A 245 -6.85 3.48 12.70
CA ILE A 245 -6.15 2.63 11.74
C ILE A 245 -5.03 3.50 11.15
N SER A 246 -3.81 3.23 11.58
CA SER A 246 -2.65 4.09 11.34
C SER A 246 -1.74 3.51 10.27
N LEU A 247 -1.85 4.05 9.06
CA LEU A 247 -1.11 3.62 7.88
C LEU A 247 0.26 4.30 7.83
N SER A 248 1.12 3.79 6.95
CA SER A 248 2.51 4.26 6.78
C SER A 248 2.78 4.81 5.39
N ASN A 249 1.78 5.37 4.71
CA ASN A 249 1.95 6.03 3.41
C ASN A 249 2.50 7.45 3.60
N GLU A 250 3.48 7.81 2.80
CA GLU A 250 4.25 9.05 2.79
C GLU A 250 3.69 10.10 1.80
N ALA A 251 4.23 11.33 1.82
CA ALA A 251 3.79 12.41 0.93
C ALA A 251 3.97 12.07 -0.57
N SER A 252 5.09 11.44 -0.92
CA SER A 252 5.43 11.11 -2.31
C SER A 252 4.54 10.04 -2.96
N ALA A 253 3.68 9.37 -2.19
CA ALA A 253 2.64 8.48 -2.72
C ALA A 253 1.58 9.23 -3.56
N ASN A 254 1.56 10.56 -3.51
CA ASN A 254 0.70 11.41 -4.35
C ASN A 254 1.26 11.63 -5.78
N GLU A 255 2.52 11.30 -6.06
CA GLU A 255 3.11 11.54 -7.39
C GLU A 255 2.54 10.62 -8.48
N SER A 256 2.17 11.19 -9.63
CA SER A 256 1.83 10.42 -10.84
C SER A 256 3.02 9.58 -11.30
N THR A 257 2.74 8.34 -11.72
CA THR A 257 3.79 7.42 -12.22
C THR A 257 4.15 7.70 -13.67
N VAL A 258 3.16 8.15 -14.47
CA VAL A 258 3.35 8.53 -15.87
C VAL A 258 3.20 10.04 -16.01
N LYS A 259 4.27 10.70 -16.46
CA LYS A 259 4.35 12.16 -16.61
C LYS A 259 3.23 12.67 -17.53
N GLY A 260 2.51 13.69 -17.08
CA GLY A 260 1.42 14.30 -17.86
C GLY A 260 0.13 13.47 -17.92
N SER A 261 -0.04 12.49 -17.02
CA SER A 261 -1.29 11.71 -16.90
C SER A 261 -1.72 11.55 -15.45
N ASP A 262 -2.98 11.15 -15.25
CA ASP A 262 -3.55 10.79 -13.95
C ASP A 262 -3.21 9.33 -13.54
N VAL A 263 -2.36 8.62 -14.30
CA VAL A 263 -1.98 7.24 -13.99
C VAL A 263 -1.03 7.23 -12.79
N ASN A 264 -1.60 6.91 -11.63
CA ASN A 264 -0.88 6.67 -10.39
C ASN A 264 -0.92 5.17 -10.04
N HIS A 265 0.24 4.49 -10.14
CA HIS A 265 0.45 3.09 -9.72
C HIS A 265 0.01 2.82 -8.28
N GLN A 266 -0.07 3.87 -7.45
CA GLN A 266 -0.40 3.82 -6.04
C GLN A 266 -1.57 4.74 -5.69
N TYR A 267 -2.54 4.95 -6.58
CA TYR A 267 -3.71 5.80 -6.29
C TYR A 267 -4.35 5.50 -4.92
N SER A 268 -4.49 4.21 -4.57
CA SER A 268 -5.04 3.78 -3.26
C SER A 268 -4.14 4.09 -2.04
N LYS A 269 -3.00 4.76 -2.22
CA LYS A 269 -2.16 5.36 -1.18
C LYS A 269 -2.11 6.88 -1.23
N SER A 270 -2.78 7.50 -2.19
CA SER A 270 -2.86 8.96 -2.28
C SER A 270 -3.68 9.55 -1.13
N PHE A 271 -3.48 10.84 -0.86
CA PHE A 271 -4.31 11.59 0.08
C PHE A 271 -5.76 11.68 -0.40
N LYS A 272 -6.00 11.81 -1.71
CA LYS A 272 -7.35 11.78 -2.30
C LYS A 272 -8.11 10.52 -1.91
N PHE A 273 -7.51 9.33 -2.08
CA PHE A 273 -8.13 8.08 -1.64
C PHE A 273 -8.37 8.04 -0.13
N GLU A 274 -7.42 8.55 0.67
CA GLU A 274 -7.55 8.61 2.12
C GLU A 274 -8.77 9.46 2.55
N GLU A 275 -8.96 10.64 1.96
CA GLU A 275 -10.14 11.49 2.17
C GLU A 275 -11.44 10.85 1.67
N ASP A 276 -11.42 10.26 0.47
CA ASP A 276 -12.59 9.62 -0.11
C ASP A 276 -13.05 8.42 0.73
N PHE A 277 -12.11 7.61 1.20
CA PHE A 277 -12.39 6.47 2.07
C PHE A 277 -12.87 6.93 3.44
N HIS A 278 -12.30 7.99 4.00
CA HIS A 278 -12.76 8.56 5.26
C HIS A 278 -14.23 9.01 5.17
N LYS A 279 -14.59 9.75 4.12
CA LYS A 279 -15.98 10.17 3.86
C LYS A 279 -16.92 8.98 3.64
N TYR A 280 -16.46 7.95 2.92
CA TYR A 280 -17.23 6.73 2.69
C TYR A 280 -17.49 5.97 4.01
N GLU A 281 -16.46 5.86 4.86
CA GLU A 281 -16.56 5.24 6.18
C GLU A 281 -17.59 5.96 7.05
N GLU A 282 -17.49 7.29 7.18
CA GLU A 282 -18.41 8.08 8.01
C GLU A 282 -19.86 8.07 7.51
N THR A 283 -20.03 8.01 6.19
CA THR A 283 -21.36 8.14 5.56
C THR A 283 -22.09 6.81 5.45
N TYR A 284 -21.39 5.75 5.03
CA TYR A 284 -22.03 4.49 4.64
C TYR A 284 -21.71 3.35 5.62
N ILE A 285 -20.44 3.18 6.01
CA ILE A 285 -20.03 2.06 6.88
C ILE A 285 -20.41 2.31 8.33
N LYS A 286 -20.05 3.49 8.87
CA LYS A 286 -20.27 3.93 10.24
C LYS A 286 -19.71 2.96 11.28
N SER A 287 -18.49 2.47 11.06
CA SER A 287 -17.79 1.58 12.00
C SER A 287 -17.36 2.32 13.27
N GLY A 288 -17.09 3.62 13.17
CA GLY A 288 -16.52 4.42 14.25
C GLY A 288 -15.00 4.25 14.36
N THR A 289 -14.38 3.70 13.32
CA THR A 289 -12.92 3.69 13.15
C THR A 289 -12.47 4.93 12.40
N TYR A 290 -11.18 5.27 12.51
CA TYR A 290 -10.59 6.45 11.91
C TYR A 290 -9.34 6.05 11.14
N TYR A 291 -9.46 5.98 9.82
CA TYR A 291 -8.41 5.60 8.88
C TYR A 291 -7.61 6.83 8.45
N PHE A 292 -6.29 6.79 8.67
CA PHE A 292 -5.37 7.85 8.24
C PHE A 292 -3.97 7.31 8.07
N SER A 293 -3.12 8.04 7.35
CA SER A 293 -1.70 7.72 7.23
C SER A 293 -0.84 8.57 8.14
N LEU A 294 -0.17 7.95 9.11
CA LEU A 294 0.68 8.64 10.10
C LEU A 294 1.88 9.34 9.46
N LEU A 295 2.43 8.78 8.39
CA LEU A 295 3.61 9.31 7.72
C LEU A 295 3.29 10.27 6.58
N ARG A 296 1.99 10.59 6.35
CA ARG A 296 1.58 11.50 5.26
C ARG A 296 2.36 12.81 5.25
N PRO A 297 2.62 13.45 6.40
CA PRO A 297 3.31 14.74 6.41
C PRO A 297 4.80 14.66 6.07
N LEU A 298 5.39 13.46 5.97
CA LEU A 298 6.83 13.27 5.86
C LEU A 298 7.25 12.87 4.44
N SER A 299 8.46 13.30 4.07
CA SER A 299 9.20 12.81 2.89
C SER A 299 9.77 11.41 3.13
N GLU A 300 10.03 10.66 2.05
CA GLU A 300 10.79 9.40 2.11
C GLU A 300 12.18 9.64 2.72
N PHE A 301 12.75 10.81 2.50
CA PHE A 301 14.05 11.20 3.02
C PHE A 301 14.04 11.29 4.56
N GLN A 302 13.04 11.96 5.15
CA GLN A 302 12.85 12.00 6.61
C GLN A 302 12.59 10.60 7.18
N ILE A 303 11.76 9.80 6.51
CA ILE A 303 11.47 8.42 6.93
C ILE A 303 12.75 7.57 6.90
N ALA A 304 13.58 7.70 5.86
CA ALA A 304 14.86 7.01 5.76
C ALA A 304 15.85 7.44 6.86
N ALA A 305 15.90 8.75 7.16
CA ALA A 305 16.73 9.30 8.24
C ALA A 305 16.32 8.72 9.59
N TYR A 306 15.02 8.69 9.91
CA TYR A 306 14.52 8.09 11.14
C TYR A 306 14.79 6.58 11.18
N PHE A 307 14.43 5.87 10.11
CA PHE A 307 14.62 4.43 10.02
C PHE A 307 16.09 4.00 10.20
N SER A 308 17.06 4.81 9.75
CA SER A 308 18.48 4.53 9.94
C SER A 308 18.91 4.36 11.41
N LYS A 309 18.13 4.94 12.34
CA LYS A 309 18.32 4.83 13.79
C LYS A 309 17.66 3.56 14.36
N CYS A 310 16.73 2.93 13.64
CA CYS A 310 16.00 1.72 14.02
C CYS A 310 16.81 0.43 13.75
N THR A 311 18.03 0.38 14.31
CA THR A 311 19.06 -0.62 13.97
C THR A 311 18.64 -2.09 14.15
N GLN A 312 17.72 -2.37 15.07
CA GLN A 312 17.19 -3.70 15.35
C GLN A 312 16.40 -4.29 14.16
N TYR A 313 15.91 -3.45 13.24
CA TYR A 313 15.15 -3.87 12.07
C TYR A 313 15.99 -4.05 10.81
N HIS A 314 17.23 -3.56 10.78
CA HIS A 314 18.07 -3.52 9.58
C HIS A 314 18.31 -4.90 8.94
N SER A 315 18.38 -5.97 9.73
CA SER A 315 18.59 -7.33 9.20
C SER A 315 17.31 -7.98 8.67
N ILE A 316 16.14 -7.48 9.06
CA ILE A 316 14.84 -8.16 8.84
C ILE A 316 13.92 -7.43 7.86
N PHE A 317 14.03 -6.12 7.69
CA PHE A 317 13.13 -5.38 6.81
C PHE A 317 13.33 -5.78 5.35
N ARG A 318 12.23 -5.94 4.60
CA ARG A 318 12.24 -6.32 3.19
C ARG A 318 11.16 -5.55 2.46
N SER A 319 11.51 -4.87 1.38
CA SER A 319 10.55 -4.25 0.46
C SER A 319 10.82 -4.59 -1.01
N CYS A 320 11.77 -5.49 -1.29
CA CYS A 320 12.05 -5.96 -2.65
C CYS A 320 10.88 -6.76 -3.22
N ASN A 321 10.27 -6.28 -4.30
CA ASN A 321 9.16 -7.00 -4.94
C ASN A 321 9.58 -8.35 -5.53
N VAL A 322 10.74 -8.40 -6.21
CA VAL A 322 11.29 -9.62 -6.84
C VAL A 322 11.60 -10.70 -5.81
N GLY A 323 12.33 -10.33 -4.75
CA GLY A 323 12.78 -11.26 -3.70
C GLY A 323 11.78 -11.49 -2.56
N SER A 324 10.65 -10.76 -2.52
CA SER A 324 9.70 -10.78 -1.38
C SER A 324 9.15 -12.17 -1.06
N LYS A 325 8.95 -13.03 -2.07
CA LYS A 325 8.45 -14.40 -1.89
C LYS A 325 9.46 -15.31 -1.19
N GLU A 326 10.74 -14.98 -1.28
CA GLU A 326 11.85 -15.71 -0.66
C GLU A 326 12.45 -14.95 0.54
N ASP A 327 11.79 -13.88 1.00
CA ASP A 327 12.24 -13.04 2.13
C ASP A 327 13.66 -12.45 1.95
N LYS A 328 14.05 -12.16 0.69
CA LYS A 328 15.40 -11.68 0.32
C LYS A 328 15.40 -10.35 -0.42
N TRP A 329 16.51 -9.64 -0.34
CA TRP A 329 16.85 -8.58 -1.30
C TRP A 329 17.43 -9.24 -2.55
N CYS A 330 16.92 -8.90 -3.74
CA CYS A 330 17.52 -9.43 -4.97
C CYS A 330 18.81 -8.70 -5.36
N GLY A 331 19.00 -7.48 -4.86
CA GLY A 331 20.21 -6.68 -5.10
C GLY A 331 20.37 -6.17 -6.53
N HIS A 332 19.34 -6.28 -7.38
CA HIS A 332 19.42 -5.93 -8.81
C HIS A 332 18.14 -5.27 -9.37
N CYS A 333 17.15 -4.91 -8.52
CA CYS A 333 15.91 -4.28 -8.97
C CYS A 333 15.82 -2.80 -8.57
N PRO A 334 14.96 -1.99 -9.23
CA PRO A 334 14.80 -0.57 -8.93
C PRO A 334 14.49 -0.27 -7.46
N LYS A 335 13.63 -1.08 -6.83
CA LYS A 335 13.31 -0.93 -5.41
C LYS A 335 14.50 -1.20 -4.49
N CYS A 336 15.36 -2.18 -4.81
CA CYS A 336 16.59 -2.42 -4.04
C CYS A 336 17.53 -1.21 -4.14
N LEU A 337 17.78 -0.75 -5.37
CA LEU A 337 18.68 0.37 -5.61
C LEU A 337 18.15 1.65 -4.95
N PHE A 338 16.86 1.96 -5.10
CA PHE A 338 16.24 3.10 -4.43
C PHE A 338 16.44 3.08 -2.91
N VAL A 339 16.12 1.96 -2.24
CA VAL A 339 16.25 1.86 -0.78
C VAL A 339 17.72 1.94 -0.34
N PHE A 340 18.65 1.43 -1.16
CA PHE A 340 20.09 1.59 -0.90
C PHE A 340 20.49 3.08 -0.99
N LEU A 341 20.06 3.77 -2.04
CA LEU A 341 20.38 5.18 -2.29
C LEU A 341 19.79 6.10 -1.20
N ILE A 342 18.51 5.95 -0.86
CA ILE A 342 17.85 6.82 0.13
C ILE A 342 18.42 6.65 1.56
N LEU A 343 18.97 5.47 1.88
CA LEU A 343 19.65 5.20 3.16
C LEU A 343 21.14 5.57 3.17
N SER A 344 21.76 5.75 2.00
CA SER A 344 23.20 6.02 1.86
C SER A 344 23.73 7.29 2.53
N PRO A 345 22.94 8.36 2.77
CA PRO A 345 23.39 9.47 3.58
C PRO A 345 23.59 9.12 5.06
N PHE A 346 22.82 8.14 5.56
CA PHE A 346 22.64 7.89 6.99
C PHE A 346 23.33 6.62 7.48
N LEU A 347 23.63 5.69 6.57
CA LEU A 347 24.28 4.42 6.89
C LEU A 347 25.63 4.29 6.15
N PRO A 348 26.67 3.77 6.82
CA PRO A 348 27.93 3.46 6.14
C PRO A 348 27.74 2.49 4.98
N HIS A 349 28.48 2.66 3.88
CA HIS A 349 28.42 1.79 2.70
C HIS A 349 28.54 0.30 3.03
N ARG A 350 29.49 -0.05 3.90
CA ARG A 350 29.68 -1.42 4.39
C ARG A 350 28.41 -1.98 5.02
N ARG A 351 27.71 -1.17 5.83
CA ARG A 351 26.47 -1.60 6.49
C ARG A 351 25.36 -1.83 5.49
N LEU A 352 25.25 -1.00 4.46
CA LEU A 352 24.29 -1.22 3.37
C LEU A 352 24.61 -2.52 2.63
N CYS A 353 25.87 -2.77 2.29
CA CYS A 353 26.27 -4.04 1.67
C CYS A 353 25.89 -5.26 2.51
N GLU A 354 26.03 -5.18 3.83
CA GLU A 354 25.59 -6.24 4.76
C GLU A 354 24.06 -6.44 4.78
N ILE A 355 23.29 -5.34 4.75
CA ILE A 355 21.82 -5.39 4.74
C ILE A 355 21.29 -6.03 3.46
N PHE A 356 21.84 -5.64 2.31
CA PHE A 356 21.36 -6.06 1.00
C PHE A 356 22.03 -7.33 0.48
N GLY A 357 23.17 -7.72 1.06
CA GLY A 357 23.99 -8.83 0.57
C GLY A 357 24.67 -8.56 -0.79
N ALA A 358 24.70 -7.30 -1.23
CA ALA A 358 25.24 -6.87 -2.52
C ALA A 358 25.79 -5.44 -2.45
N ASP A 359 26.88 -5.17 -3.17
CA ASP A 359 27.41 -3.82 -3.38
C ASP A 359 26.84 -3.24 -4.69
N MET A 360 25.61 -2.74 -4.60
CA MET A 360 24.91 -2.16 -5.75
C MET A 360 25.59 -0.89 -6.29
N LEU A 361 26.35 -0.16 -5.47
CA LEU A 361 27.02 1.06 -5.96
C LEU A 361 28.24 0.76 -6.84
N ASN A 362 28.78 -0.46 -6.80
CA ASN A 362 29.88 -0.91 -7.66
C ASN A 362 29.43 -1.81 -8.81
N ASP A 363 28.12 -2.00 -9.00
CA ASP A 363 27.54 -2.74 -10.11
C ASP A 363 27.15 -1.81 -11.27
N GLU A 364 27.93 -1.82 -12.36
CA GLU A 364 27.66 -0.99 -13.55
C GLU A 364 26.40 -1.38 -14.31
N THR A 365 25.89 -2.61 -14.13
CA THR A 365 24.65 -3.04 -14.78
C THR A 365 23.43 -2.25 -14.26
N MET A 366 23.58 -1.58 -13.12
CA MET A 366 22.55 -0.76 -12.50
C MET A 366 22.45 0.68 -13.06
N ILE A 367 23.34 1.09 -13.97
CA ILE A 367 23.35 2.46 -14.52
C ILE A 367 22.00 2.84 -15.16
N GLU A 368 21.40 1.95 -15.96
CA GLU A 368 20.09 2.23 -16.57
C GLU A 368 18.99 2.43 -15.51
N THR A 369 19.06 1.63 -14.43
CA THR A 369 18.12 1.77 -13.31
C THR A 369 18.34 3.07 -12.55
N LEU A 370 19.62 3.46 -12.35
CA LEU A 370 19.96 4.74 -11.75
C LEU A 370 19.43 5.90 -12.60
N ASP A 371 19.64 5.89 -13.91
CA ASP A 371 19.16 6.90 -14.85
C ASP A 371 17.63 7.11 -14.75
N LYS A 372 16.88 6.02 -14.59
CA LYS A 372 15.43 6.04 -14.33
C LYS A 372 15.09 6.70 -12.99
N LEU A 373 15.83 6.38 -11.93
CA LEU A 373 15.59 6.91 -10.58
C LEU A 373 15.97 8.40 -10.43
N ILE A 374 17.05 8.86 -11.06
CA ILE A 374 17.50 10.26 -11.01
C ILE A 374 16.78 11.15 -12.02
N GLY A 375 16.07 10.55 -12.99
CA GLY A 375 15.20 11.25 -13.91
C GLY A 375 15.80 11.64 -15.26
N ARG A 376 16.90 11.00 -15.67
CA ARG A 376 17.52 11.18 -16.99
C ARG A 376 16.66 10.65 -18.14
N VAL A 377 15.81 9.67 -17.83
CA VAL A 377 14.76 9.19 -18.74
C VAL A 377 13.39 9.55 -18.19
N GLU A 378 12.39 9.63 -19.06
CA GLU A 378 11.04 10.06 -18.69
C GLU A 378 10.30 9.01 -17.85
N GLU A 379 10.51 7.73 -18.16
CA GLU A 379 9.86 6.61 -17.47
C GLU A 379 10.40 6.44 -16.03
N LYS A 380 9.51 6.56 -15.05
CA LYS A 380 9.76 6.15 -13.66
C LYS A 380 9.46 4.65 -13.54
N PRO A 381 10.25 3.85 -12.80
CA PRO A 381 9.92 2.45 -12.56
C PRO A 381 8.52 2.31 -11.93
N PHE A 382 7.73 1.33 -12.36
CA PHE A 382 6.46 0.93 -11.72
C PHE A 382 6.71 0.22 -10.38
N GLU A 383 7.31 0.95 -9.46
CA GLU A 383 7.78 0.51 -8.16
C GLU A 383 7.53 1.63 -7.13
N CYS A 384 7.46 1.27 -5.85
CA CYS A 384 7.35 2.25 -4.78
C CYS A 384 8.71 2.90 -4.52
N VAL A 385 9.07 3.88 -5.33
CA VAL A 385 10.32 4.64 -5.20
C VAL A 385 10.01 6.12 -5.01
N GLY A 386 10.84 6.81 -4.23
CA GLY A 386 10.69 8.22 -3.91
C GLY A 386 10.78 9.13 -5.14
N SER A 387 10.65 10.43 -4.91
CA SER A 387 10.76 11.43 -5.95
C SER A 387 12.17 11.47 -6.53
N ARG A 388 12.30 12.00 -7.75
CA ARG A 388 13.62 12.22 -8.36
C ARG A 388 14.48 13.14 -7.51
N GLU A 389 13.87 14.14 -6.88
CA GLU A 389 14.55 15.09 -6.01
C GLU A 389 15.08 14.45 -4.74
N GLU A 390 14.30 13.57 -4.10
CA GLU A 390 14.72 12.80 -2.92
C GLU A 390 15.91 11.91 -3.25
N VAL A 391 15.87 11.21 -4.38
CA VAL A 391 16.97 10.33 -4.83
C VAL A 391 18.23 11.15 -5.10
N ASN A 392 18.13 12.23 -5.89
CA ASN A 392 19.28 13.07 -6.22
C ASN A 392 19.90 13.72 -4.98
N THR A 393 19.07 14.20 -4.06
CA THR A 393 19.51 14.80 -2.79
C THR A 393 20.23 13.77 -1.92
N ALA A 394 19.70 12.54 -1.82
CA ALA A 394 20.35 11.47 -1.09
C ALA A 394 21.71 11.09 -1.69
N ILE A 395 21.82 10.95 -3.01
CA ILE A 395 23.11 10.65 -3.66
C ILE A 395 24.12 11.79 -3.39
N CYS A 396 23.72 13.04 -3.58
CA CYS A 396 24.58 14.19 -3.34
C CYS A 396 25.08 14.25 -1.88
N LEU A 397 24.19 14.03 -0.91
CA LEU A 397 24.57 14.02 0.50
C LEU A 397 25.48 12.84 0.85
N ALA A 398 25.22 11.66 0.27
CA ALA A 398 26.08 10.50 0.43
C ALA A 398 27.50 10.73 -0.13
N ILE A 399 27.62 11.35 -1.32
CA ILE A 399 28.91 11.71 -1.92
C ILE A 399 29.65 12.74 -1.06
N LYS A 400 28.96 13.76 -0.55
CA LYS A 400 29.54 14.75 0.39
C LYS A 400 30.07 14.07 1.65
N ASN A 401 29.28 13.18 2.26
CA ASN A 401 29.69 12.42 3.44
C ASN A 401 30.88 11.50 3.12
N TRP A 402 30.89 10.85 1.95
CA TRP A 402 31.99 10.02 1.49
C TRP A 402 33.30 10.81 1.39
N THR A 403 33.24 12.00 0.79
CA THR A 403 34.39 12.86 0.56
C THR A 403 34.89 13.49 1.86
N LYS A 404 33.97 13.90 2.75
CA LYS A 404 34.31 14.48 4.06
C LYS A 404 35.01 13.47 4.99
N ASN A 405 34.62 12.20 4.91
CA ASN A 405 35.18 11.14 5.75
C ASN A 405 36.46 10.50 5.18
N ALA A 406 36.88 10.88 3.97
CA ALA A 406 38.14 10.43 3.40
C ALA A 406 39.32 11.09 4.14
N LYS A 407 40.32 10.27 4.50
CA LYS A 407 41.52 10.75 5.21
C LYS A 407 42.36 11.70 4.34
N ASP A 408 42.42 11.45 3.04
CA ASP A 408 43.14 12.26 2.06
C ASP A 408 42.24 12.56 0.86
N LYS A 409 42.21 13.83 0.40
CA LYS A 409 41.34 14.26 -0.73
C LYS A 409 41.77 13.69 -2.08
N GLU A 410 43.02 13.25 -2.21
CA GLU A 410 43.57 12.65 -3.44
C GLU A 410 43.21 11.16 -3.58
N ASP A 411 42.78 10.49 -2.50
CA ASP A 411 42.44 9.05 -2.45
C ASP A 411 40.93 8.77 -2.40
N VAL A 412 40.07 9.76 -2.66
CA VAL A 412 38.61 9.57 -2.63
C VAL A 412 38.13 8.79 -3.85
N LYS A 413 38.23 7.46 -3.78
CA LYS A 413 37.63 6.58 -4.77
C LYS A 413 36.14 6.39 -4.46
N LEU A 414 35.29 7.08 -5.22
CA LEU A 414 33.84 6.87 -5.18
C LEU A 414 33.48 5.49 -5.77
N PRO A 415 32.39 4.87 -5.29
CA PRO A 415 31.78 3.73 -5.97
C PRO A 415 31.41 4.05 -7.41
N LYS A 416 31.39 3.04 -8.29
CA LYS A 416 31.19 3.22 -9.74
C LYS A 416 29.94 4.03 -10.10
N LEU A 417 28.80 3.75 -9.48
CA LEU A 417 27.55 4.48 -9.73
C LEU A 417 27.63 5.94 -9.26
N PHE A 418 28.31 6.21 -8.15
CA PHE A 418 28.54 7.58 -7.69
C PHE A 418 29.52 8.32 -8.61
N SER A 419 30.61 7.67 -9.03
CA SER A 419 31.51 8.22 -10.05
C SER A 419 30.76 8.56 -11.33
N TYR A 420 29.93 7.66 -11.85
CA TYR A 420 29.08 7.93 -13.00
C TYR A 420 28.14 9.13 -12.74
N TYR A 421 27.44 9.14 -11.61
CA TYR A 421 26.52 10.22 -11.24
C TYR A 421 27.20 11.59 -11.24
N THR A 422 28.45 11.72 -10.77
CA THR A 422 29.19 13.00 -10.81
C THR A 422 29.40 13.58 -12.21
N THR A 423 29.23 12.77 -13.27
CA THR A 423 29.34 13.23 -14.66
C THR A 423 28.02 13.73 -15.25
N THR A 424 26.91 13.60 -14.51
CA THR A 424 25.56 13.90 -14.96
C THR A 424 25.17 15.37 -14.77
N GLU A 425 24.10 15.81 -15.44
CA GLU A 425 23.57 17.17 -15.26
C GLU A 425 22.82 17.29 -13.94
N GLU A 426 22.15 16.21 -13.52
CA GLU A 426 21.47 16.09 -12.24
C GLU A 426 22.42 16.36 -11.08
N TYR A 427 23.64 15.81 -11.11
CA TYR A 427 24.65 16.13 -10.08
C TYR A 427 24.97 17.63 -10.03
N LYS A 428 25.16 18.30 -11.17
CA LYS A 428 25.43 19.75 -11.19
C LYS A 428 24.27 20.55 -10.59
N ASN A 429 23.04 20.12 -10.87
CA ASN A 429 21.82 20.78 -10.41
C ASN A 429 21.59 20.60 -8.91
N TYR A 430 21.88 19.42 -8.36
CA TYR A 430 21.54 19.08 -6.96
C TYR A 430 22.71 19.16 -5.98
N TYR A 431 23.97 19.13 -6.44
CA TYR A 431 25.12 19.02 -5.52
C TYR A 431 25.24 20.20 -4.57
N ASN A 432 24.97 21.43 -5.00
CA ASN A 432 25.04 22.61 -4.14
C ASN A 432 23.69 22.98 -3.50
N SER A 433 22.62 22.25 -3.81
CA SER A 433 21.29 22.50 -3.24
C SER A 433 21.27 22.17 -1.74
N SER A 434 20.55 22.99 -0.98
CA SER A 434 20.24 22.69 0.42
C SER A 434 19.27 21.51 0.50
N CYS A 435 19.51 20.60 1.44
CA CYS A 435 18.58 19.53 1.75
C CYS A 435 17.40 20.09 2.55
N HIS A 436 16.37 20.55 1.84
CA HIS A 436 15.18 21.18 2.43
C HIS A 436 14.16 20.17 3.00
N PHE A 437 14.36 18.87 2.74
CA PHE A 437 13.47 17.80 3.21
C PHE A 437 13.31 17.71 4.73
N PHE A 438 14.26 18.22 5.52
CA PHE A 438 14.12 18.23 6.98
C PHE A 438 13.20 19.33 7.47
N GLU A 439 12.99 20.37 6.66
CA GLU A 439 12.12 21.50 6.91
C GLU A 439 10.70 21.28 6.37
N GLU A 440 10.51 20.30 5.48
CA GLU A 440 9.22 19.95 4.91
C GLU A 440 8.28 19.29 5.92
N PHE A 441 7.00 19.64 5.79
CA PHE A 441 5.87 19.00 6.46
C PHE A 441 4.62 19.22 5.62
N ASP A 442 3.99 18.15 5.10
CA ASP A 442 2.76 18.28 4.31
C ASP A 442 1.54 18.45 5.23
N ASP A 443 0.93 19.63 5.18
CA ASP A 443 -0.27 19.96 5.95
C ASP A 443 -1.56 19.34 5.35
N ASN A 444 -1.50 18.75 4.14
CA ASN A 444 -2.63 18.02 3.55
C ASN A 444 -2.65 16.57 4.06
N ASN A 445 -3.21 16.39 5.25
CA ASN A 445 -3.28 15.10 5.91
C ASN A 445 -4.55 14.98 6.78
N LEU A 446 -4.89 13.75 7.17
CA LEU A 446 -5.98 13.46 8.11
C LEU A 446 -5.46 13.08 9.49
N LEU A 447 -4.27 13.54 9.91
CA LEU A 447 -3.76 13.15 11.23
C LEU A 447 -4.66 13.75 12.32
N PRO A 448 -5.15 12.95 13.27
CA PRO A 448 -5.69 13.48 14.51
C PRO A 448 -4.63 14.33 15.23
N GLU A 449 -5.06 15.42 15.87
CA GLU A 449 -4.17 16.44 16.48
C GLU A 449 -3.04 15.84 17.35
N LYS A 450 -3.34 14.79 18.12
CA LYS A 450 -2.34 14.12 18.97
C LYS A 450 -1.20 13.47 18.17
N PHE A 451 -1.52 12.90 17.01
CA PHE A 451 -0.54 12.25 16.14
C PHE A 451 0.19 13.28 15.28
N GLU A 452 -0.47 14.36 14.87
CA GLU A 452 0.20 15.47 14.19
C GLU A 452 1.31 16.07 15.08
N LYS A 453 1.02 16.33 16.36
CA LYS A 453 2.03 16.78 17.33
C LYS A 453 3.19 15.81 17.47
N LEU A 454 2.91 14.51 17.49
CA LEU A 454 3.94 13.46 17.54
C LEU A 454 4.86 13.50 16.32
N VAL A 455 4.28 13.60 15.12
CA VAL A 455 5.03 13.60 13.86
C VAL A 455 5.82 14.90 13.69
N ARG A 456 5.25 16.06 14.08
CA ARG A 456 5.98 17.34 14.10
C ARG A 456 7.21 17.29 15.01
N LYS A 457 7.04 16.76 16.23
CA LYS A 457 8.17 16.57 17.16
C LYS A 457 9.26 15.68 16.55
N MET A 458 8.88 14.58 15.90
CA MET A 458 9.84 13.72 15.22
C MET A 458 10.58 14.45 14.08
N ALA A 459 9.86 15.23 13.26
CA ALA A 459 10.47 16.00 12.18
C ALA A 459 11.46 17.04 12.71
N GLU A 460 11.17 17.69 13.85
CA GLU A 460 12.08 18.61 14.53
C GLU A 460 13.34 17.91 15.05
N GLU A 461 13.22 16.70 15.60
CA GLU A 461 14.36 15.89 16.08
C GLU A 461 15.26 15.33 14.96
N LEU A 462 14.84 15.45 13.69
CA LEU A 462 15.65 15.09 12.54
C LEU A 462 16.51 16.23 11.99
N LYS A 463 16.18 17.49 12.30
CA LYS A 463 16.98 18.68 11.96
C LYS A 463 18.26 18.71 12.79
#